data_AF-A0A1Y6EXU5-F1
#
_entry.id   AF-A0A1Y6EXU5-F1
#
_cell.length_a   1.000
_cell.length_b   1.000
_cell.length_c   1.000
_cell.angle_alpha   90.00
_cell.angle_beta   90.00
_cell.angle_gamma   90.00
#
_symmetry.space_group_name_H-M   'P 1'
#
loop_
_entity.id
_entity.type
_entity.pdbx_description
1 polymer ?
#
loop_
_entity_poly.entity_id
_entity_poly.type
_entity_poly.pdbx_seq_one_letter_code
_entity_poly.pdbx_strand_id
1 'polypeptide(L)'
;MTTRQFRDPQGRRIAIYEVPTNVGDPDDPMAPCNAPLHDPDSNLDHLYFHSDFDPMEVAFGPINVVVGHAAIPAGSGGGGVGSFTNTMVYGSIVRSHELFSHDLGYPPDFFLIIGDDVVHPGFPVQYDLADGRARLVTAYATDNKIMLHEFGIQTSSALAATNVTYTLLILRRPPAPAGSVLFDFDPSTGIVEMAFGKFRSDRRYLQIVSGGTPFGVPLGRTIGFDNGTFRSASPSGALRDIVPADFRVSFGSGGPSYGPAGNYGGAFTGDGAVLVQAP
;
A
#
# COMPACT_ATOMS: atom_id res chain seq x y z
N MET A 1 1.99 -20.10 33.26
CA MET A 1 0.92 -20.33 32.27
C MET A 1 1.54 -20.62 30.92
N THR A 2 0.86 -21.41 30.08
CA THR A 2 1.32 -21.72 28.73
C THR A 2 0.46 -20.93 27.75
N THR A 3 1.01 -19.85 27.21
CA THR A 3 0.38 -19.08 26.14
C THR A 3 0.56 -19.82 24.82
N ARG A 4 -0.51 -19.91 24.01
CA ARG A 4 -0.44 -20.48 22.67
C ARG A 4 -0.92 -19.48 21.63
N GLN A 5 -0.21 -19.48 20.51
CA GLN A 5 -0.72 -18.97 19.24
C GLN A 5 -1.15 -20.18 18.43
N PHE A 6 -2.44 -20.27 18.11
CA PHE A 6 -2.96 -21.36 17.30
C PHE A 6 -3.63 -20.81 16.04
N ARG A 7 -3.36 -21.46 14.91
CA ARG A 7 -3.97 -21.19 13.62
C ARG A 7 -4.73 -22.45 13.21
N ASP A 8 -6.04 -22.32 13.03
CA ASP A 8 -6.87 -23.42 12.51
C ASP A 8 -6.24 -23.97 11.21
N PRO A 9 -6.11 -25.28 11.00
CA PRO A 9 -5.63 -25.90 9.77
C PRO A 9 -6.42 -25.49 8.51
N GLN A 10 -7.64 -24.97 8.63
CA GLN A 10 -8.37 -24.34 7.52
C GLN A 10 -7.94 -22.89 7.22
N GLY A 11 -7.02 -22.33 8.01
CA GLY A 11 -6.41 -21.01 7.83
C GLY A 11 -7.29 -19.81 8.20
N ARG A 12 -8.50 -20.03 8.71
CA ARG A 12 -9.55 -18.99 8.84
C ARG A 12 -9.63 -18.32 10.22
N ARG A 13 -9.04 -18.91 11.26
CA ARG A 13 -9.07 -18.39 12.63
C ARG A 13 -7.68 -18.45 13.26
N ILE A 14 -7.27 -17.34 13.86
CA ILE A 14 -6.02 -17.21 14.62
C ILE A 14 -6.41 -16.61 15.96
N ALA A 15 -5.96 -17.24 17.04
CA ALA A 15 -6.14 -16.71 18.39
C ALA A 15 -4.84 -16.87 19.20
N ILE A 16 -4.65 -15.94 20.14
CA ILE A 16 -3.66 -16.04 21.20
C ILE A 16 -4.43 -16.19 22.50
N TYR A 17 -4.20 -17.29 23.20
CA TYR A 17 -4.92 -17.60 24.43
C TYR A 17 -4.01 -18.32 25.42
N GLU A 18 -4.38 -18.25 26.70
CA GLU A 18 -3.88 -19.19 27.68
C GLU A 18 -4.62 -20.50 27.54
N VAL A 19 -3.87 -21.59 27.56
CA VAL A 19 -4.45 -22.93 27.47
C VAL A 19 -5.39 -23.16 28.67
N PRO A 20 -6.71 -23.27 28.46
CA PRO A 20 -7.67 -23.38 29.57
C PRO A 20 -7.52 -24.70 30.32
N THR A 21 -7.16 -25.76 29.60
CA THR A 21 -6.90 -27.09 30.13
C THR A 21 -5.71 -27.71 29.40
N ASN A 22 -4.82 -28.39 30.12
CA ASN A 22 -3.67 -29.07 29.50
C ASN A 22 -4.03 -30.42 28.86
N VAL A 23 -5.27 -30.58 28.40
CA VAL A 23 -5.81 -31.86 27.89
C VAL A 23 -6.07 -31.75 26.38
N GLY A 24 -5.63 -32.78 25.64
CA GLY A 24 -5.87 -32.93 24.21
C GLY A 24 -4.65 -32.62 23.33
N ASP A 25 -4.80 -32.92 22.05
CA ASP A 25 -3.77 -32.71 21.04
C ASP A 25 -3.69 -31.23 20.66
N PRO A 26 -2.51 -30.57 20.79
CA PRO A 26 -2.32 -29.19 20.36
C PRO A 26 -2.69 -28.94 18.90
N ASP A 27 -2.51 -29.93 18.04
CA ASP A 27 -2.75 -29.82 16.60
C ASP A 27 -4.20 -30.14 16.21
N ASP A 28 -5.02 -30.64 17.14
CA ASP A 28 -6.46 -30.86 16.94
C ASP A 28 -7.25 -29.57 17.28
N PRO A 29 -7.92 -28.92 16.31
CA PRO A 29 -8.66 -27.68 16.53
C PRO A 29 -9.83 -27.80 17.50
N MET A 30 -10.33 -29.03 17.71
CA MET A 30 -11.46 -29.35 18.58
C MET A 30 -10.99 -29.87 19.95
N ALA A 31 -9.69 -29.96 20.20
CA ALA A 31 -9.17 -30.36 21.50
C ALA A 31 -9.61 -29.40 22.62
N PRO A 32 -9.83 -29.89 23.85
CA PRO A 32 -10.16 -29.04 24.99
C PRO A 32 -9.13 -27.94 25.27
N CYS A 33 -7.84 -28.19 24.97
CA CYS A 33 -6.79 -27.18 25.08
C CYS A 33 -6.93 -26.03 24.07
N ASN A 34 -7.75 -26.18 23.02
CA ASN A 34 -7.99 -25.20 21.97
C ASN A 34 -9.43 -24.64 21.99
N ALA A 35 -10.20 -24.89 23.07
CA ALA A 35 -11.56 -24.38 23.27
C ALA A 35 -11.75 -22.87 22.98
N PRO A 36 -10.81 -21.97 23.35
CA PRO A 36 -10.97 -20.54 23.10
C PRO A 36 -11.02 -20.18 21.60
N LEU A 37 -10.57 -21.07 20.70
CA LEU A 37 -10.61 -20.86 19.25
C LEU A 37 -12.00 -21.11 18.64
N HIS A 38 -12.75 -22.08 19.17
CA HIS A 38 -14.01 -22.56 18.56
C HIS A 38 -15.25 -22.25 19.39
N ASP A 39 -15.09 -21.97 20.68
CA ASP A 39 -16.13 -21.45 21.58
C ASP A 39 -15.58 -20.26 22.40
N PRO A 40 -15.30 -19.12 21.75
CA PRO A 40 -14.68 -17.97 22.40
C PRO A 40 -15.57 -17.35 23.48
N ASP A 41 -16.89 -17.36 23.29
CA ASP A 41 -17.85 -16.71 24.20
C ASP A 41 -17.85 -17.37 25.60
N SER A 42 -17.62 -18.69 25.66
CA SER A 42 -17.53 -19.44 26.91
C SER A 42 -16.13 -19.46 27.53
N ASN A 43 -15.11 -18.94 26.83
CA ASN A 43 -13.68 -18.99 27.23
C ASN A 43 -13.00 -17.62 27.17
N LEU A 44 -13.77 -16.54 27.38
CA LEU A 44 -13.29 -15.16 27.31
C LEU A 44 -12.14 -14.86 28.28
N ASP A 45 -12.12 -15.53 29.44
CA ASP A 45 -11.07 -15.41 30.45
C ASP A 45 -9.71 -15.95 30.01
N HIS A 46 -9.71 -16.79 28.99
CA HIS A 46 -8.50 -17.38 28.41
C HIS A 46 -8.02 -16.65 27.15
N LEU A 47 -8.87 -15.81 26.55
CA LEU A 47 -8.55 -15.06 25.35
C LEU A 47 -7.74 -13.81 25.69
N TYR A 48 -6.59 -13.66 25.03
CA TYR A 48 -5.81 -12.43 25.13
C TYR A 48 -6.20 -11.52 23.99
N PHE A 49 -6.68 -10.33 24.33
CA PHE A 49 -6.73 -9.24 23.36
C PHE A 49 -5.28 -8.88 23.01
N HIS A 50 -4.89 -9.08 21.75
CA HIS A 50 -3.52 -8.79 21.34
C HIS A 50 -3.33 -7.28 21.42
N SER A 51 -2.49 -6.83 22.35
CA SER A 51 -2.19 -5.41 22.49
C SER A 51 -1.53 -4.85 21.24
N ASP A 52 -0.94 -5.65 20.34
CA ASP A 52 -0.47 -5.17 19.03
C ASP A 52 -1.55 -5.14 17.95
N PHE A 53 -2.84 -5.27 18.32
CA PHE A 53 -3.92 -4.95 17.41
C PHE A 53 -3.82 -3.48 17.02
N ASP A 54 -3.48 -3.21 15.77
CA ASP A 54 -3.55 -1.89 15.16
C ASP A 54 -4.90 -1.78 14.44
N PRO A 55 -5.87 -1.04 15.00
CA PRO A 55 -7.18 -0.88 14.37
C PRO A 55 -7.11 0.02 13.11
N MET A 56 -5.93 0.54 12.75
CA MET A 56 -5.69 1.43 11.60
C MET A 56 -6.65 2.62 11.61
N GLU A 57 -6.48 3.47 12.62
CA GLU A 57 -7.28 4.69 12.78
C GLU A 57 -7.06 5.64 11.59
N VAL A 58 -8.15 6.11 10.98
CA VAL A 58 -8.12 7.09 9.91
C VAL A 58 -8.01 8.50 10.51
N ALA A 59 -6.83 9.09 10.42
CA ALA A 59 -6.59 10.47 10.82
C ALA A 59 -7.27 11.44 9.85
N PHE A 60 -7.03 11.25 8.55
CA PHE A 60 -7.57 12.10 7.48
C PHE A 60 -7.95 11.27 6.26
N GLY A 61 -8.93 11.75 5.50
CA GLY A 61 -9.36 11.11 4.26
C GLY A 61 -10.65 10.30 4.37
N PRO A 62 -11.13 9.76 3.22
CA PRO A 62 -10.56 9.92 1.88
C PRO A 62 -10.64 11.38 1.37
N ILE A 63 -9.54 11.92 0.84
CA ILE A 63 -9.48 13.28 0.29
C ILE A 63 -8.99 13.21 -1.16
N ASN A 64 -9.70 13.88 -2.07
CA ASN A 64 -9.28 14.00 -3.45
C ASN A 64 -8.37 15.22 -3.64
N VAL A 65 -7.20 15.00 -4.21
CA VAL A 65 -6.18 16.02 -4.49
C VAL A 65 -5.90 16.03 -5.98
N VAL A 66 -6.11 17.15 -6.65
CA VAL A 66 -5.79 17.32 -8.07
C VAL A 66 -4.38 17.90 -8.20
N VAL A 67 -3.47 17.17 -8.84
CA VAL A 67 -2.10 17.62 -9.09
C VAL A 67 -1.94 18.04 -10.55
N GLY A 68 -1.51 19.28 -10.73
CA GLY A 68 -1.13 19.85 -12.02
C GLY A 68 0.27 19.44 -12.42
N HIS A 69 0.36 18.40 -13.24
CA HIS A 69 1.60 17.86 -13.75
C HIS A 69 2.04 18.67 -14.98
N ALA A 70 2.91 19.67 -14.77
CA ALA A 70 3.38 20.55 -15.84
C ALA A 70 4.11 19.79 -16.97
N ALA A 71 4.16 20.36 -18.17
CA ALA A 71 4.81 19.73 -19.31
C ALA A 71 6.28 19.39 -19.02
N ILE A 72 6.76 18.29 -19.61
CA ILE A 72 8.18 17.93 -19.66
C ILE A 72 8.68 18.37 -21.03
N PRO A 73 9.51 19.42 -21.15
CA PRO A 73 10.05 19.85 -22.43
C PRO A 73 10.93 18.77 -23.07
N ALA A 74 11.02 18.83 -24.40
CA ALA A 74 12.01 18.10 -25.16
C ALA A 74 13.43 18.44 -24.67
N GLY A 75 14.28 17.43 -24.56
CA GLY A 75 15.72 17.61 -24.37
C GLY A 75 16.43 17.79 -25.70
N SER A 76 17.48 18.61 -25.71
CA SER A 76 18.41 18.70 -26.83
C SER A 76 19.59 17.76 -26.61
N GLY A 77 19.81 16.82 -27.53
CA GLY A 77 20.97 15.94 -27.47
C GLY A 77 22.26 16.66 -27.81
N GLY A 78 23.29 16.50 -26.96
CA GLY A 78 24.67 16.59 -27.41
C GLY A 78 25.04 15.31 -28.16
N GLY A 79 24.97 15.34 -29.49
CA GLY A 79 25.44 14.26 -30.38
C GLY A 79 24.40 13.17 -30.66
N GLY A 80 23.62 13.35 -31.73
CA GLY A 80 22.81 12.27 -32.31
C GLY A 80 23.63 11.40 -33.26
N VAL A 81 23.51 10.08 -33.14
CA VAL A 81 23.97 9.15 -34.18
C VAL A 81 22.78 8.92 -35.12
N GLY A 82 22.88 9.44 -36.35
CA GLY A 82 21.85 9.29 -37.37
C GLY A 82 21.81 7.86 -37.93
N SER A 83 20.99 6.99 -37.35
CA SER A 83 20.51 5.75 -37.99
C SER A 83 19.56 4.89 -37.17
N PHE A 84 19.25 5.22 -35.91
CA PHE A 84 18.45 4.32 -35.07
C PHE A 84 17.09 4.91 -34.70
N THR A 85 16.05 4.10 -34.86
CA THR A 85 14.67 4.29 -34.36
C THR A 85 14.55 4.12 -32.83
N ASN A 86 15.67 4.15 -32.11
CA ASN A 86 15.73 3.92 -30.67
C ASN A 86 15.81 5.27 -29.93
N THR A 87 14.94 5.47 -28.94
CA THR A 87 14.91 6.70 -28.15
C THR A 87 16.17 6.86 -27.30
N MET A 88 16.76 8.05 -27.37
CA MET A 88 17.71 8.55 -26.38
C MET A 88 16.99 9.30 -25.25
N VAL A 89 17.34 8.98 -24.01
CA VAL A 89 17.07 9.84 -22.86
C VAL A 89 18.12 10.96 -22.83
N TYR A 90 17.68 12.21 -22.93
CA TYR A 90 18.56 13.39 -22.95
C TYR A 90 18.69 14.06 -21.59
N GLY A 91 17.84 13.71 -20.62
CA GLY A 91 17.84 14.29 -19.30
C GLY A 91 16.65 13.83 -18.46
N SER A 92 16.51 14.46 -17.30
CA SER A 92 15.41 14.20 -16.38
C SER A 92 14.93 15.50 -15.73
N ILE A 93 13.64 15.55 -15.45
CA ILE A 93 13.04 16.62 -14.65
C ILE A 93 12.57 16.02 -13.33
N VAL A 94 12.83 16.76 -12.25
CA VAL A 94 12.39 16.41 -10.92
C VAL A 94 11.53 17.54 -10.37
N ARG A 95 10.37 17.20 -9.83
CA ARG A 95 9.46 18.12 -9.15
C ARG A 95 8.91 17.44 -7.90
N SER A 96 8.49 18.23 -6.92
CA SER A 96 7.72 17.72 -5.79
C SER A 96 6.45 18.52 -5.64
N HIS A 97 5.36 17.83 -5.32
CA HIS A 97 4.06 18.41 -5.06
C HIS A 97 3.67 18.13 -3.62
N GLU A 98 3.12 19.12 -2.94
CA GLU A 98 2.46 18.90 -1.66
C GLU A 98 1.05 18.38 -1.93
N LEU A 99 0.72 17.20 -1.39
CA LEU A 99 -0.63 16.65 -1.50
C LEU A 99 -1.50 17.09 -0.34
N PHE A 100 -0.95 17.11 0.87
CA PHE A 100 -1.68 17.43 2.09
C PHE A 100 -0.73 17.86 3.19
N SER A 101 -1.15 18.83 4.01
CA SER A 101 -0.46 19.23 5.25
C SER A 101 -1.24 18.70 6.46
N HIS A 102 -0.54 18.15 7.44
CA HIS A 102 -1.11 17.61 8.68
C HIS A 102 -0.28 18.01 9.91
N ASP A 103 -0.86 17.82 11.10
CA ASP A 103 -0.31 18.24 12.40
C ASP A 103 0.02 17.07 13.33
N LEU A 104 0.10 15.84 12.81
CA LEU A 104 0.37 14.63 13.58
C LEU A 104 1.72 14.64 14.32
N GLY A 105 2.70 15.44 13.87
CA GLY A 105 4.01 15.57 14.51
C GLY A 105 4.96 14.39 14.26
N TYR A 106 4.63 13.52 13.31
CA TYR A 106 5.45 12.39 12.84
C TYR A 106 5.02 12.02 11.41
N PRO A 107 5.83 11.27 10.64
CA PRO A 107 5.44 10.77 9.33
C PRO A 107 4.43 9.63 9.48
N PRO A 108 3.17 9.81 9.03
CA PRO A 108 2.15 8.77 9.12
C PRO A 108 2.28 7.74 8.00
N ASP A 109 1.63 6.59 8.20
CA ASP A 109 1.31 5.67 7.10
C ASP A 109 0.11 6.21 6.31
N PHE A 110 0.07 5.95 5.00
CA PHE A 110 -0.98 6.47 4.13
C PHE A 110 -1.21 5.59 2.90
N PHE A 111 -2.40 5.70 2.32
CA PHE A 111 -2.72 5.20 1.00
C PHE A 111 -2.85 6.36 0.03
N LEU A 112 -2.25 6.21 -1.14
CA LEU A 112 -2.47 7.11 -2.28
C LEU A 112 -3.00 6.29 -3.44
N ILE A 113 -4.09 6.74 -4.06
CA ILE A 113 -4.81 5.99 -5.10
C ILE A 113 -5.03 6.86 -6.34
N ILE A 114 -4.86 6.29 -7.53
CA ILE A 114 -5.32 6.88 -8.80
C ILE A 114 -6.38 5.94 -9.38
N GLY A 115 -7.62 6.42 -9.54
CA GLY A 115 -8.72 5.54 -9.95
C GLY A 115 -8.93 4.44 -8.91
N ASP A 116 -8.70 3.19 -9.29
CA ASP A 116 -8.78 2.02 -8.40
C ASP A 116 -7.41 1.44 -8.01
N ASP A 117 -6.31 2.12 -8.37
CA ASP A 117 -4.96 1.61 -8.20
C ASP A 117 -4.20 2.29 -7.07
N VAL A 118 -3.61 1.50 -6.18
CA VAL A 118 -2.67 1.99 -5.17
C VAL A 118 -1.38 2.43 -5.84
N VAL A 119 -1.02 3.69 -5.62
CA VAL A 119 0.20 4.32 -6.13
C VAL A 119 1.39 3.79 -5.32
N HIS A 120 2.27 3.08 -5.99
CA HIS A 120 3.54 2.62 -5.43
C HIS A 120 4.72 3.48 -5.86
N PRO A 121 5.91 3.32 -5.24
CA PRO A 121 7.10 4.04 -5.67
C PRO A 121 7.42 3.79 -7.16
N GLY A 122 7.53 4.87 -7.93
CA GLY A 122 7.80 4.83 -9.38
C GLY A 122 6.57 4.61 -10.26
N PHE A 123 5.34 4.77 -9.74
CA PHE A 123 4.11 4.59 -10.51
C PHE A 123 4.07 5.55 -11.72
N PRO A 124 3.85 5.07 -12.96
CA PRO A 124 3.79 5.91 -14.13
C PRO A 124 2.40 6.55 -14.26
N VAL A 125 2.39 7.87 -14.16
CA VAL A 125 1.18 8.69 -14.26
C VAL A 125 0.86 9.01 -15.72
N GLN A 126 1.89 9.01 -16.58
CA GLN A 126 1.78 9.31 -18.00
C GLN A 126 2.95 8.65 -18.72
N TYR A 127 2.70 8.03 -19.87
CA TYR A 127 3.74 7.46 -20.74
C TYR A 127 3.37 7.64 -22.21
N ASP A 128 4.39 7.73 -23.07
CA ASP A 128 4.25 7.73 -24.52
C ASP A 128 5.03 6.54 -25.11
N LEU A 129 4.33 5.66 -25.82
CA LEU A 129 4.90 4.42 -26.37
C LEU A 129 5.79 4.67 -27.59
N ALA A 130 5.58 5.78 -28.30
CA ALA A 130 6.32 6.06 -29.53
C ALA A 130 7.82 6.27 -29.27
N ASP A 131 8.16 6.78 -28.08
CA ASP A 131 9.53 7.12 -27.76
C ASP A 131 9.89 6.91 -26.28
N GLY A 132 9.06 6.29 -25.45
CA GLY A 132 9.44 5.90 -24.10
C GLY A 132 9.50 7.04 -23.08
N ARG A 133 8.96 8.23 -23.41
CA ARG A 133 8.75 9.31 -22.42
C ARG A 133 7.82 8.82 -21.33
N ALA A 134 8.18 9.06 -20.09
CA ALA A 134 7.32 8.73 -18.96
C ALA A 134 7.42 9.79 -17.86
N ARG A 135 6.33 9.88 -17.10
CA ARG A 135 6.24 10.60 -15.83
C ARG A 135 5.96 9.56 -14.75
N LEU A 136 6.91 9.43 -13.84
CA LEU A 136 6.85 8.51 -12.71
C LEU A 136 6.63 9.33 -11.43
N VAL A 137 5.91 8.76 -10.47
CA VAL A 137 5.70 9.39 -9.17
C VAL A 137 5.98 8.44 -8.02
N THR A 138 6.44 9.01 -6.92
CA THR A 138 6.62 8.32 -5.64
C THR A 138 6.07 9.22 -4.55
N ALA A 139 5.09 8.73 -3.80
CA ALA A 139 4.58 9.43 -2.65
C ALA A 139 5.43 9.13 -1.41
N TYR A 140 5.56 10.10 -0.52
CA TYR A 140 6.24 9.93 0.76
C TYR A 140 5.64 10.86 1.83
N ALA A 141 5.77 10.46 3.09
CA ALA A 141 5.33 11.26 4.23
C ALA A 141 6.52 11.95 4.91
N THR A 142 6.28 13.15 5.43
CA THR A 142 7.15 13.86 6.37
C THR A 142 6.40 14.10 7.68
N ASP A 143 7.05 14.73 8.66
CA ASP A 143 6.43 15.01 9.96
C ASP A 143 5.13 15.83 9.89
N ASN A 144 4.92 16.54 8.80
CA ASN A 144 3.81 17.49 8.62
C ASN A 144 3.17 17.48 7.24
N LYS A 145 3.63 16.64 6.29
CA LYS A 145 3.13 16.66 4.91
C LYS A 145 3.11 15.28 4.29
N ILE A 146 2.14 15.08 3.40
CA ILE A 146 2.21 14.05 2.36
C ILE A 146 2.66 14.73 1.07
N MET A 147 3.74 14.21 0.50
CA MET A 147 4.41 14.75 -0.67
C MET A 147 4.36 13.74 -1.82
N LEU A 148 4.35 14.26 -3.04
CA LEU A 148 4.47 13.49 -4.26
C LEU A 148 5.72 13.92 -5.01
N HIS A 149 6.73 13.05 -5.04
CA HIS A 149 7.90 13.22 -5.87
C HIS A 149 7.58 12.81 -7.30
N GLU A 150 7.91 13.66 -8.27
CA GLU A 150 7.72 13.42 -9.70
C GLU A 150 9.08 13.35 -10.38
N PHE A 151 9.29 12.29 -11.16
CA PHE A 151 10.42 12.12 -12.06
C PHE A 151 9.94 12.01 -13.50
N GLY A 152 10.41 12.90 -14.36
CA GLY A 152 10.08 12.95 -15.78
C GLY A 152 11.28 12.60 -16.66
N ILE A 153 11.09 11.71 -17.63
CA ILE A 153 12.10 11.34 -18.62
C ILE A 153 12.03 12.31 -19.81
N GLN A 154 13.14 12.98 -20.14
CA GLN A 154 13.23 13.85 -21.31
C GLN A 154 13.79 13.10 -22.53
N THR A 155 13.06 13.15 -23.64
CA THR A 155 13.47 12.65 -24.97
C THR A 155 13.51 13.80 -25.96
N SER A 156 13.62 13.54 -27.27
CA SER A 156 13.63 14.56 -28.32
C SER A 156 12.28 15.25 -28.48
N SER A 157 11.22 14.74 -27.85
CA SER A 157 9.87 15.27 -27.89
C SER A 157 9.42 15.71 -26.50
N ALA A 158 8.47 16.64 -26.43
CA ALA A 158 7.91 17.09 -25.15
C ALA A 158 6.78 16.16 -24.69
N LEU A 159 6.67 15.89 -23.38
CA LEU A 159 5.47 15.27 -22.78
C LEU A 159 4.50 16.36 -22.34
N ALA A 160 3.26 16.29 -22.81
CA ALA A 160 2.24 17.29 -22.51
C ALA A 160 1.94 17.39 -21.00
N ALA A 161 1.50 18.57 -20.56
CA ALA A 161 0.97 18.74 -19.22
C ALA A 161 -0.31 17.90 -19.04
N THR A 162 -0.56 17.45 -17.81
CA THR A 162 -1.78 16.71 -17.46
C THR A 162 -2.24 17.07 -16.04
N ASN A 163 -3.49 16.77 -15.72
CA ASN A 163 -4.01 16.86 -14.36
C ASN A 163 -4.41 15.46 -13.91
N VAL A 164 -3.95 15.05 -12.73
CA VAL A 164 -4.30 13.74 -12.15
C VAL A 164 -4.90 13.94 -10.78
N THR A 165 -6.04 13.26 -10.56
CA THR A 165 -6.71 13.24 -9.26
C THR A 165 -6.24 12.04 -8.49
N TYR A 166 -5.71 12.29 -7.29
CA TYR A 166 -5.29 11.28 -6.33
C TYR A 166 -6.28 11.24 -5.18
N THR A 167 -6.62 10.04 -4.70
CA THR A 167 -7.35 9.85 -3.44
C THR A 167 -6.35 9.51 -2.34
N LEU A 168 -6.32 10.31 -1.27
CA LEU A 168 -5.42 10.16 -0.13
C LEU A 168 -6.19 9.73 1.12
N LEU A 169 -5.66 8.73 1.82
CA LEU A 169 -6.11 8.30 3.14
C LEU A 169 -4.89 8.24 4.07
N ILE A 170 -4.94 8.93 5.22
CA ILE A 170 -3.83 9.03 6.17
C ILE A 170 -4.20 8.31 7.46
N LEU A 171 -3.34 7.40 7.89
CA LEU A 171 -3.54 6.61 9.10
C LEU A 171 -2.80 7.24 10.28
N ARG A 172 -3.44 7.22 11.45
CA ARG A 172 -2.78 7.57 12.71
C ARG A 172 -1.96 6.38 13.16
N ARG A 173 -0.73 6.62 13.63
CA ARG A 173 0.04 5.59 14.33
C ARG A 173 -0.70 5.24 15.63
N PRO A 174 -0.92 3.95 15.93
CA PRO A 174 -1.53 3.57 17.20
C PRO A 174 -0.71 4.13 18.36
N PRO A 175 -1.35 4.70 19.39
CA PRO A 175 -0.63 5.19 20.56
C PRO A 175 0.13 4.04 21.22
N ALA A 176 1.25 4.36 21.88
CA ALA A 176 1.90 3.39 22.76
C ALA A 176 0.88 2.92 23.81
N PRO A 177 0.85 1.61 24.15
CA PRO A 177 -0.01 1.12 25.22
C PRO A 177 0.22 1.95 26.48
N ALA A 178 -0.87 2.47 27.07
CA ALA A 178 -0.80 3.26 28.29
C ALA A 178 -1.85 2.80 29.30
N GLY A 179 -1.49 2.85 30.58
CA GLY A 179 -2.37 2.43 31.68
C GLY A 179 -2.43 0.92 31.88
N SER A 180 -3.35 0.48 32.73
CA SER A 180 -3.53 -0.92 33.15
C SER A 180 -4.91 -1.48 32.78
N VAL A 181 -5.72 -0.70 32.08
CA VAL A 181 -7.11 -1.03 31.76
C VAL A 181 -7.19 -1.53 30.33
N LEU A 182 -7.60 -2.80 30.17
CA LEU A 182 -7.71 -3.43 28.87
C LEU A 182 -8.99 -3.04 28.15
N PHE A 183 -10.07 -2.83 28.91
CA PHE A 183 -11.39 -2.45 28.42
C PHE A 183 -11.99 -1.47 29.42
N ASP A 184 -12.46 -0.34 28.92
CA ASP A 184 -13.21 0.64 29.70
C ASP A 184 -14.45 1.08 28.93
N PHE A 185 -15.51 1.38 29.67
CA PHE A 185 -16.73 1.95 29.13
C PHE A 185 -17.15 3.11 30.01
N ASP A 186 -17.14 4.31 29.45
CA ASP A 186 -17.65 5.49 30.14
C ASP A 186 -19.16 5.63 29.88
N PRO A 187 -20.02 5.36 30.88
CA PRO A 187 -21.46 5.43 30.70
C PRO A 187 -21.99 6.85 30.48
N SER A 188 -21.20 7.89 30.82
CA SER A 188 -21.61 9.28 30.65
C SER A 188 -21.43 9.77 29.21
N THR A 189 -20.39 9.28 28.52
CA THR A 189 -20.10 9.62 27.12
C THR A 189 -20.49 8.51 26.13
N GLY A 190 -20.71 7.29 26.62
CA GLY A 190 -20.95 6.10 25.81
C GLY A 190 -19.69 5.60 25.08
N ILE A 191 -18.51 6.11 25.43
CA ILE A 191 -17.25 5.78 24.75
C ILE A 191 -16.70 4.48 25.32
N VAL A 192 -16.37 3.55 24.42
CA VAL A 192 -15.64 2.32 24.73
C VAL A 192 -14.17 2.53 24.39
N GLU A 193 -13.30 2.28 25.35
CA GLU A 193 -11.85 2.20 25.15
C GLU A 193 -11.37 0.76 25.27
N MET A 194 -10.46 0.35 24.39
CA MET A 194 -9.89 -1.00 24.44
C MET A 194 -8.39 -0.99 24.19
N ALA A 195 -7.74 -2.09 24.58
CA ALA A 195 -6.34 -2.38 24.30
C ALA A 195 -5.37 -1.30 24.81
N PHE A 196 -5.54 -0.90 26.08
CA PHE A 196 -4.69 0.12 26.71
C PHE A 196 -4.71 1.46 25.97
N GLY A 197 -5.91 1.88 25.53
CA GLY A 197 -6.15 3.14 24.84
C GLY A 197 -5.85 3.15 23.34
N LYS A 198 -5.56 2.00 22.73
CA LYS A 198 -5.31 1.89 21.28
C LYS A 198 -6.58 2.00 20.44
N PHE A 199 -7.71 1.59 20.99
CA PHE A 199 -9.01 1.74 20.36
C PHE A 199 -9.91 2.65 21.19
N ARG A 200 -10.66 3.53 20.53
CA ARG A 200 -11.75 4.29 21.11
C ARG A 200 -12.92 4.38 20.14
N SER A 201 -14.13 4.07 20.61
CA SER A 201 -15.31 3.97 19.74
C SER A 201 -15.77 5.29 19.10
N ASP A 202 -15.25 6.43 19.56
CA ASP A 202 -15.53 7.76 19.00
C ASP A 202 -14.62 8.12 17.80
N ARG A 203 -13.69 7.24 17.43
CA ARG A 203 -12.76 7.45 16.32
C ARG A 203 -13.14 6.64 15.09
N ARG A 204 -12.49 6.97 13.98
CA ARG A 204 -12.70 6.39 12.66
C ARG A 204 -11.62 5.36 12.39
N TYR A 205 -12.00 4.14 12.02
CA TYR A 205 -11.08 3.04 11.73
C TYR A 205 -11.41 2.41 10.39
N LEU A 206 -10.41 1.83 9.73
CA LEU A 206 -10.62 1.03 8.54
C LEU A 206 -11.56 -0.16 8.85
N GLN A 207 -12.53 -0.39 7.98
CA GLN A 207 -13.49 -1.49 8.11
C GLN A 207 -13.22 -2.54 7.05
N ILE A 208 -13.16 -3.82 7.46
CA ILE A 208 -13.05 -4.93 6.52
C ILE A 208 -14.40 -5.12 5.82
N VAL A 209 -14.40 -5.16 4.49
CA VAL A 209 -15.63 -5.33 3.69
C VAL A 209 -15.47 -6.34 2.57
N SER A 210 -16.55 -7.08 2.28
CA SER A 210 -16.63 -7.98 1.14
C SER A 210 -16.87 -7.20 -0.16
N GLY A 211 -16.05 -7.42 -1.19
CA GLY A 211 -16.19 -6.76 -2.50
C GLY A 211 -15.62 -5.33 -2.53
N GLY A 212 -14.60 -5.08 -1.72
CA GLY A 212 -14.22 -3.76 -1.22
C GLY A 212 -13.68 -2.73 -2.22
N THR A 213 -13.42 -1.58 -1.60
CA THR A 213 -12.94 -0.32 -2.18
C THR A 213 -11.52 -0.46 -2.76
N PRO A 214 -10.95 0.56 -3.43
CA PRO A 214 -9.56 0.47 -3.88
C PRO A 214 -8.53 0.49 -2.75
N PHE A 215 -8.95 0.52 -1.48
CA PHE A 215 -8.09 0.28 -0.33
C PHE A 215 -7.97 -1.22 -0.05
N GLY A 216 -6.74 -1.72 -0.08
CA GLY A 216 -6.41 -3.08 0.36
C GLY A 216 -5.14 -3.09 1.16
N VAL A 217 -5.16 -3.80 2.29
CA VAL A 217 -3.96 -4.10 3.05
C VAL A 217 -3.35 -5.36 2.45
N PRO A 218 -2.19 -5.27 1.76
CA PRO A 218 -1.62 -6.43 1.12
C PRO A 218 -1.10 -7.42 2.17
N LEU A 219 -1.36 -8.71 1.95
CA LEU A 219 -0.83 -9.80 2.79
C LEU A 219 0.57 -10.24 2.38
N GLY A 220 1.15 -9.61 1.36
CA GLY A 220 2.46 -9.91 0.85
C GLY A 220 2.91 -8.94 -0.23
N ARG A 221 3.73 -9.42 -1.17
CA ARG A 221 4.32 -8.59 -2.20
C ARG A 221 3.26 -8.14 -3.20
N THR A 222 3.17 -6.82 -3.44
CA THR A 222 2.22 -6.23 -4.39
C THR A 222 2.82 -5.88 -5.75
N ILE A 223 4.15 -5.90 -5.87
CA ILE A 223 4.86 -5.55 -7.10
C ILE A 223 5.95 -6.58 -7.38
N GLY A 224 5.96 -7.09 -8.61
CA GLY A 224 7.06 -7.87 -9.15
C GLY A 224 7.87 -7.02 -10.12
N PHE A 225 9.19 -7.08 -10.01
CA PHE A 225 10.11 -6.54 -10.99
C PHE A 225 10.77 -7.70 -11.71
N ASP A 226 10.72 -7.70 -13.04
CA ASP A 226 11.49 -8.63 -13.86
C ASP A 226 11.72 -8.03 -15.25
N ASN A 227 12.85 -8.33 -15.88
CA ASN A 227 13.26 -7.78 -17.19
C ASN A 227 13.19 -6.23 -17.30
N GLY A 228 13.37 -5.51 -16.18
CA GLY A 228 13.31 -4.05 -16.14
C GLY A 228 11.90 -3.45 -16.26
N THR A 229 10.87 -4.29 -16.23
CA THR A 229 9.46 -3.89 -16.18
C THR A 229 8.82 -4.35 -14.87
N PHE A 230 7.63 -3.84 -14.57
CA PHE A 230 6.94 -4.11 -13.33
C PHE A 230 5.49 -4.51 -13.57
N ARG A 231 5.07 -5.48 -12.76
CA ARG A 231 3.68 -5.92 -12.62
C ARG A 231 3.23 -5.61 -11.22
N SER A 232 2.06 -4.98 -11.08
CA SER A 232 1.42 -4.80 -9.78
C SER A 232 0.18 -5.67 -9.66
N ALA A 233 -0.15 -6.05 -8.43
CA ALA A 233 -1.44 -6.63 -8.08
C ALA A 233 -2.28 -5.57 -7.36
N SER A 234 -3.50 -5.35 -7.85
CA SER A 234 -4.49 -4.53 -7.14
C SER A 234 -5.01 -5.28 -5.90
N PRO A 235 -5.65 -4.58 -4.95
CA PRO A 235 -6.35 -5.21 -3.83
C PRO A 235 -7.32 -6.34 -4.23
N SER A 236 -7.96 -6.22 -5.41
CA SER A 236 -8.87 -7.25 -5.94
C SER A 236 -8.17 -8.53 -6.42
N GLY A 237 -6.84 -8.55 -6.43
CA GLY A 237 -6.03 -9.61 -7.03
C GLY A 237 -5.85 -9.48 -8.55
N ALA A 238 -6.49 -8.49 -9.19
CA ALA A 238 -6.26 -8.22 -10.60
C ALA A 238 -4.79 -7.81 -10.83
N LEU A 239 -4.13 -8.49 -11.77
CA LEU A 239 -2.77 -8.19 -12.17
C LEU A 239 -2.77 -7.12 -13.26
N ARG A 240 -1.80 -6.22 -13.16
CA ARG A 240 -1.61 -5.14 -14.12
C ARG A 240 -0.14 -5.07 -14.52
N ASP A 241 0.08 -5.20 -15.82
CA ASP A 241 1.30 -4.73 -16.46
C ASP A 241 1.11 -3.24 -16.73
N ILE A 242 1.78 -2.42 -15.94
CA ILE A 242 1.49 -0.98 -15.95
C ILE A 242 2.09 -0.31 -17.18
N VAL A 243 3.21 -0.86 -17.64
CA VAL A 243 3.83 -0.53 -18.90
C VAL A 243 3.32 -1.50 -19.96
N PRO A 244 2.78 -1.01 -21.09
CA PRO A 244 2.33 -1.88 -22.17
C PRO A 244 3.43 -2.79 -22.71
N ALA A 245 3.00 -3.97 -23.18
CA ALA A 245 3.83 -5.04 -23.71
C ALA A 245 4.82 -4.61 -24.81
N ASP A 246 4.43 -3.62 -25.60
CA ASP A 246 5.17 -3.09 -26.75
C ASP A 246 6.19 -2.00 -26.38
N PHE A 247 6.18 -1.50 -25.14
CA PHE A 247 7.14 -0.49 -24.67
C PHE A 247 8.59 -0.99 -24.73
N ARG A 248 9.50 -0.11 -25.14
CA ARG A 248 10.94 -0.36 -25.21
C ARG A 248 11.69 0.87 -24.70
N VAL A 249 12.69 0.70 -23.84
CA VAL A 249 13.61 1.77 -23.43
C VAL A 249 15.05 1.34 -23.68
N SER A 250 15.85 2.24 -24.24
CA SER A 250 17.29 2.09 -24.41
C SER A 250 18.01 3.15 -23.59
N PHE A 251 18.95 2.74 -22.75
CA PHE A 251 19.83 3.65 -22.03
C PHE A 251 21.20 3.68 -22.71
N GLY A 252 21.51 4.77 -23.42
CA GLY A 252 22.89 5.12 -23.76
C GLY A 252 23.20 5.36 -25.24
N SER A 253 24.31 6.11 -25.43
CA SER A 253 25.00 6.33 -26.69
C SER A 253 26.10 5.26 -26.86
N GLY A 254 26.07 4.49 -27.96
CA GLY A 254 27.17 3.61 -28.36
C GLY A 254 27.18 2.17 -27.81
N GLY A 255 26.17 1.75 -27.03
CA GLY A 255 26.00 0.35 -26.61
C GLY A 255 25.07 -0.45 -27.53
N PRO A 256 25.15 -1.80 -27.57
CA PRO A 256 24.22 -2.62 -28.34
C PRO A 256 22.78 -2.35 -27.90
N SER A 257 21.95 -1.95 -28.85
CA SER A 257 20.54 -1.63 -28.64
C SER A 257 19.70 -2.88 -28.45
N TYR A 258 19.73 -3.48 -27.26
CA TYR A 258 18.83 -4.58 -26.92
C TYR A 258 18.41 -4.48 -25.44
N GLY A 259 17.36 -3.70 -25.19
CA GLY A 259 16.49 -3.96 -24.06
C GLY A 259 15.46 -5.03 -24.48
N PRO A 260 15.14 -6.02 -23.62
CA PRO A 260 13.99 -6.90 -23.85
C PRO A 260 12.69 -6.08 -23.98
N ALA A 261 11.60 -6.73 -24.40
CA ALA A 261 10.30 -6.07 -24.41
C ALA A 261 9.96 -5.60 -23.00
N GLY A 262 9.26 -4.47 -22.86
CA GLY A 262 8.62 -4.06 -21.61
C GLY A 262 7.58 -5.07 -21.10
N ASN A 263 7.41 -6.20 -21.80
CA ASN A 263 6.72 -7.39 -21.32
C ASN A 263 7.26 -7.86 -19.99
N TYR A 264 6.37 -7.96 -19.01
CA TYR A 264 6.68 -8.61 -17.77
C TYR A 264 6.87 -10.11 -18.02
N GLY A 265 8.14 -10.54 -18.04
CA GLY A 265 8.53 -11.94 -18.26
C GLY A 265 8.59 -12.79 -16.99
N GLY A 266 8.26 -12.21 -15.84
CA GLY A 266 8.35 -12.88 -14.54
C GLY A 266 7.11 -13.68 -14.19
N ALA A 267 7.19 -14.44 -13.09
CA ALA A 267 6.12 -15.30 -12.60
C ALA A 267 5.26 -14.66 -11.48
N PHE A 268 5.36 -13.35 -11.25
CA PHE A 268 4.60 -12.70 -10.20
C PHE A 268 3.09 -12.72 -10.46
N THR A 269 2.34 -13.21 -9.48
CA THR A 269 0.88 -13.33 -9.51
C THR A 269 0.16 -12.47 -8.47
N GLY A 270 0.90 -11.69 -7.67
CA GLY A 270 0.33 -10.98 -6.52
C GLY A 270 0.06 -11.90 -5.32
N ASP A 271 0.15 -11.31 -4.13
CA ASP A 271 -0.43 -11.89 -2.93
C ASP A 271 -1.82 -11.29 -2.69
N GLY A 272 -2.67 -12.01 -1.94
CA GLY A 272 -4.00 -11.51 -1.59
C GLY A 272 -3.93 -10.23 -0.75
N ALA A 273 -5.03 -9.49 -0.70
CA ALA A 273 -5.18 -8.35 0.19
C ALA A 273 -6.42 -8.50 1.07
N VAL A 274 -6.37 -7.92 2.27
CA VAL A 274 -7.57 -7.66 3.07
C VAL A 274 -8.21 -6.40 2.53
N LEU A 275 -9.40 -6.55 1.95
CA LEU A 275 -10.16 -5.42 1.42
C LEU A 275 -10.75 -4.63 2.58
N VAL A 276 -10.47 -3.33 2.56
CA VAL A 276 -10.89 -2.40 3.61
C VAL A 276 -11.63 -1.23 2.99
N GLN A 277 -12.37 -0.49 3.80
CA GLN A 277 -12.95 0.80 3.43
C GLN A 277 -12.68 1.81 4.55
N ALA A 278 -12.53 3.08 4.15
CA ALA A 278 -12.61 4.16 5.12
C ALA A 278 -14.07 4.27 5.63
N PRO A 279 -14.27 4.61 6.91
CA PRO A 279 -15.59 4.73 7.53
C PRO A 279 -16.34 6.00 7.10
#